data_AF-A0A9X1Y1H0-F1
#
_entry.id   AF-A0A9X1Y1H0-F1
#
_cell.length_a   1.000
_cell.length_b   1.000
_cell.length_c   1.000
_cell.angle_alpha   90.00
_cell.angle_beta   90.00
_cell.angle_gamma   90.00
#
_symmetry.space_group_name_H-M   'P 1'
#
loop_
_entity.id
_entity.type
_entity.pdbx_description
1 polymer ?
#
loop_
_entity_poly.entity_id
_entity_poly.type
_entity_poly.pdbx_seq_one_letter_code
_entity_poly.pdbx_strand_id
1 'polypeptide(L)'
;MKRNAVKMMTSLMTAGLMVSGVAVVPTEAAPQSPVELSGEMDALRPTLQQEQQGVKITNHTIEKKIPEASIKVDYPQISGLKHKSVQKKINKLLKEKAETFVANALKEAKAGQPTTPSGNPYEYVGVYKVTYNRDGVLSLYQDLYSYTGGAHGITVREGMTFRLDTGKLLTLDELLRANSNYRSIVDLAIAKKLQETDGYFGNFKTIGPNPSYFVQDDGVTIFFQLYDYLPYVFGFPEFHFPFAQLLPPGTNPFDFKTH
;
A
#
# COMPACT_ATOMS: atom_id res chain seq x y z
N MET A 1 12.80 -13.38 25.79
CA MET A 1 11.44 -13.64 25.26
C MET A 1 10.61 -12.37 25.41
N LYS A 2 10.33 -11.65 24.32
CA LYS A 2 9.42 -10.48 24.33
C LYS A 2 8.28 -10.77 23.36
N ARG A 3 7.05 -10.76 23.88
CA ARG A 3 5.79 -10.81 23.11
C ARG A 3 5.30 -9.37 22.97
N ASN A 4 5.21 -8.84 21.75
CA ASN A 4 4.50 -7.60 21.49
C ASN A 4 3.06 -7.94 21.07
N ALA A 5 2.11 -7.56 21.91
CA ALA A 5 0.69 -7.61 21.63
C ALA A 5 0.30 -6.30 20.92
N VAL A 6 -0.29 -6.43 19.73
CA VAL A 6 -1.01 -5.35 19.04
C VAL A 6 -2.33 -5.17 19.79
N LYS A 7 -2.54 -4.00 20.41
CA LYS A 7 -3.84 -3.59 20.95
C LYS A 7 -4.63 -2.95 19.82
N MET A 8 -5.67 -3.63 19.34
CA MET A 8 -6.79 -3.01 18.64
C MET A 8 -7.54 -2.12 19.63
N MET A 9 -7.73 -0.86 19.29
CA MET A 9 -8.53 0.09 20.06
C MET A 9 -9.84 0.31 19.31
N THR A 10 -10.88 -0.41 19.72
CA THR A 10 -12.25 -0.21 19.27
C THR A 10 -12.84 0.93 20.10
N SER A 11 -13.08 2.09 19.50
CA SER A 11 -13.86 3.17 20.11
C SER A 11 -15.13 3.36 19.31
N LEU A 12 -16.25 2.85 19.82
CA LEU A 12 -17.59 3.25 19.36
C LEU A 12 -17.89 4.62 19.97
N MET A 13 -18.07 5.64 19.13
CA MET A 13 -18.78 6.85 19.52
C MET A 13 -20.24 6.75 19.08
N THR A 14 -21.12 6.46 20.04
CA THR A 14 -22.54 6.82 19.99
C THR A 14 -22.67 8.31 20.29
N ALA A 15 -23.20 9.09 19.36
CA ALA A 15 -23.68 10.44 19.63
C ALA A 15 -25.11 10.58 19.09
N GLY A 16 -26.07 10.68 20.01
CA GLY A 16 -27.39 11.23 19.74
C GLY A 16 -27.48 12.62 20.33
N LEU A 17 -27.92 13.61 19.55
CA LEU A 17 -28.62 14.80 20.04
C LEU A 17 -29.32 15.53 18.88
N MET A 18 -30.48 16.10 19.18
CA MET A 18 -31.47 16.58 18.22
C MET A 18 -31.20 18.00 17.67
N VAL A 19 -31.62 18.16 16.41
CA VAL A 19 -31.97 19.31 15.55
C VAL A 19 -32.07 20.71 16.20
N SER A 20 -31.36 21.71 15.62
CA SER A 20 -31.96 22.78 14.80
C SER A 20 -30.92 23.79 14.30
N GLY A 21 -30.87 24.02 12.99
CA GLY A 21 -30.06 25.07 12.36
C GLY A 21 -29.73 24.74 10.91
N VAL A 22 -30.49 25.31 9.98
CA VAL A 22 -30.35 25.08 8.53
C VAL A 22 -29.04 25.71 8.04
N ALA A 23 -28.06 24.87 7.77
CA ALA A 23 -26.98 25.17 6.84
C ALA A 23 -27.04 24.10 5.74
N VAL A 24 -27.38 24.53 4.52
CA VAL A 24 -27.30 23.67 3.34
C VAL A 24 -25.82 23.48 3.02
N VAL A 25 -25.23 22.43 3.60
CA VAL A 25 -23.92 21.92 3.18
C VAL A 25 -24.13 21.25 1.81
N PRO A 26 -23.29 21.51 0.79
CA PRO A 26 -23.41 20.82 -0.48
C PRO A 26 -23.31 19.31 -0.22
N THR A 27 -24.24 18.56 -0.79
CA THR A 27 -24.27 17.10 -0.76
C THR A 27 -22.89 16.54 -1.08
N GLU A 28 -22.24 16.02 -0.06
CA GLU A 28 -21.05 15.19 -0.12
C GLU A 28 -21.31 14.07 -1.15
N ALA A 29 -20.40 13.90 -2.11
CA ALA A 29 -20.49 12.81 -3.06
C ALA A 29 -20.65 11.51 -2.27
N ALA A 30 -21.69 10.73 -2.61
CA ALA A 30 -21.98 9.49 -1.92
C ALA A 30 -20.71 8.61 -1.89
N PRO A 31 -20.36 8.01 -0.75
CA PRO A 31 -19.27 7.05 -0.71
C PRO A 31 -19.58 5.95 -1.74
N GLN A 32 -18.63 5.68 -2.63
CA GLN A 32 -18.77 4.62 -3.63
C GLN A 32 -19.16 3.33 -2.94
N SER A 33 -20.11 2.62 -3.53
CA SER A 33 -20.62 1.38 -2.96
C SER A 33 -19.50 0.33 -2.84
N PRO A 34 -19.55 -0.61 -1.86
CA PRO A 34 -18.54 -1.66 -1.73
C PRO A 34 -18.31 -2.49 -3.02
N VAL A 35 -19.34 -2.56 -3.87
CA VAL A 35 -19.30 -3.22 -5.19
C VAL A 35 -18.52 -2.41 -6.23
N GLU A 36 -18.53 -1.07 -6.14
CA GLU A 36 -17.77 -0.21 -7.04
C GLU A 36 -16.28 -0.21 -6.70
N LEU A 37 -15.90 -0.24 -5.41
CA LEU A 37 -14.49 -0.32 -5.00
C LEU A 37 -13.86 -1.70 -5.29
N SER A 38 -14.59 -2.79 -5.08
CA SER A 38 -14.15 -4.13 -5.51
C SER A 38 -14.05 -4.23 -7.03
N GLY A 39 -15.00 -3.63 -7.76
CA GLY A 39 -14.96 -3.49 -9.22
C GLY A 39 -13.78 -2.64 -9.71
N GLU A 40 -13.45 -1.55 -9.02
CA GLU A 40 -12.27 -0.71 -9.28
C GLU A 40 -10.97 -1.45 -8.97
N MET A 41 -10.92 -2.28 -7.93
CA MET A 41 -9.75 -3.14 -7.64
C MET A 41 -9.58 -4.27 -8.67
N ASP A 42 -10.67 -4.87 -9.15
CA ASP A 42 -10.63 -5.80 -10.29
C ASP A 42 -10.28 -5.05 -11.59
N ALA A 43 -10.58 -3.75 -11.71
CA ALA A 43 -10.11 -2.90 -12.82
C ALA A 43 -8.64 -2.45 -12.66
N LEU A 44 -8.10 -2.42 -11.44
CA LEU A 44 -6.69 -2.19 -11.11
C LEU A 44 -5.81 -3.43 -11.32
N ARG A 45 -6.38 -4.55 -11.78
CA ARG A 45 -5.62 -5.69 -12.29
C ARG A 45 -4.54 -5.17 -13.23
N PRO A 46 -3.27 -5.59 -13.06
CA PRO A 46 -2.20 -5.07 -13.88
C PRO A 46 -2.49 -5.39 -15.35
N THR A 47 -2.83 -4.37 -16.14
CA THR A 47 -2.65 -4.41 -17.58
C THR A 47 -1.17 -4.65 -17.80
N LEU A 48 -0.83 -5.86 -18.23
CA LEU A 48 0.51 -6.30 -18.62
C LEU A 48 0.97 -5.52 -19.86
N GLN A 49 1.25 -4.23 -19.71
CA GLN A 49 1.80 -3.39 -20.76
C GLN A 49 2.78 -2.39 -20.16
N GLN A 50 4.01 -2.85 -19.93
CA GLN A 50 5.22 -2.07 -20.14
C GLN A 50 6.35 -3.06 -20.47
N GLU A 51 7.06 -2.81 -21.57
CA GLU A 51 8.12 -3.65 -22.12
C GLU A 51 9.19 -3.93 -21.04
N GLN A 52 9.25 -5.17 -20.57
CA GLN A 52 10.06 -5.57 -19.41
C GLN A 52 11.55 -5.67 -19.80
N GLN A 53 12.35 -4.68 -19.40
CA GLN A 53 13.82 -4.80 -19.35
C GLN A 53 14.33 -5.46 -18.04
N GLY A 54 13.42 -5.84 -17.12
CA GLY A 54 13.74 -6.47 -15.84
C GLY A 54 13.44 -7.96 -15.78
N VAL A 55 13.23 -8.48 -14.56
CA VAL A 55 12.87 -9.89 -14.36
C VAL A 55 11.47 -10.18 -14.88
N LYS A 56 11.24 -11.40 -15.36
CA LYS A 56 9.90 -11.82 -15.77
C LYS A 56 9.01 -11.97 -14.53
N ILE A 57 7.86 -11.30 -14.55
CA ILE A 57 6.83 -11.38 -13.51
C ILE A 57 5.68 -12.25 -14.02
N THR A 58 5.24 -13.20 -13.19
CA THR A 58 4.04 -14.02 -13.44
C THR A 58 3.07 -13.86 -12.29
N ASN A 59 1.79 -13.65 -12.58
CA ASN A 59 0.74 -13.60 -11.57
C ASN A 59 0.45 -14.98 -10.98
N HIS A 60 0.27 -15.03 -9.66
CA HIS A 60 -0.29 -16.17 -8.95
C HIS A 60 -1.47 -15.70 -8.12
N THR A 61 -2.46 -16.58 -7.94
CA THR A 61 -3.69 -16.26 -7.21
C THR A 61 -3.89 -17.29 -6.11
N ILE A 62 -4.21 -16.82 -4.89
CA ILE A 62 -4.79 -17.65 -3.83
C ILE A 62 -6.26 -17.30 -3.74
N GLU A 63 -7.13 -18.27 -3.98
CA GLU A 63 -8.58 -18.09 -3.87
C GLU A 63 -9.15 -19.07 -2.86
N LYS A 64 -10.02 -18.56 -1.97
CA LYS A 64 -10.74 -19.36 -0.98
C LYS A 64 -12.15 -18.80 -0.80
N LYS A 65 -13.11 -19.71 -0.69
CA LYS A 65 -14.51 -19.39 -0.40
C LYS A 65 -14.98 -20.23 0.77
N ILE A 66 -15.49 -19.58 1.80
CA ILE A 66 -16.17 -20.18 2.95
C ILE A 66 -17.55 -19.51 3.11
N PRO A 67 -18.50 -20.09 3.85
CA PRO A 67 -19.81 -19.45 4.05
C PRO A 67 -19.72 -18.00 4.54
N GLU A 68 -18.73 -17.71 5.37
CA GLU A 68 -18.53 -16.41 6.01
C GLU A 68 -17.77 -15.40 5.14
N ALA A 69 -17.03 -15.84 4.11
CA ALA A 69 -16.17 -14.95 3.33
C ALA A 69 -15.77 -15.46 1.93
N SER A 70 -15.52 -14.51 1.04
CA SER A 70 -14.76 -14.67 -0.20
C SER A 70 -13.37 -14.04 -0.05
N ILE A 71 -12.33 -14.77 -0.45
CA ILE A 71 -10.93 -14.33 -0.35
C ILE A 71 -10.24 -14.58 -1.69
N LYS A 72 -9.67 -13.55 -2.30
CA LYS A 72 -8.92 -13.64 -3.55
C LYS A 72 -7.69 -12.73 -3.51
N VAL A 73 -6.51 -13.32 -3.67
CA VAL A 73 -5.24 -12.59 -3.50
C VAL A 73 -4.32 -12.89 -4.67
N ASP A 74 -4.11 -11.89 -5.50
CA ASP A 74 -3.11 -11.89 -6.56
C ASP A 74 -1.75 -11.45 -5.99
N TYR A 75 -0.69 -12.16 -6.32
CA TYR A 75 0.68 -11.84 -5.92
C TYR A 75 1.70 -12.20 -7.00
N PRO A 76 2.84 -11.48 -7.07
CA PRO A 76 3.83 -11.70 -8.12
C PRO A 76 4.76 -12.86 -7.76
N GLN A 77 5.14 -13.61 -8.79
CA GLN A 77 6.30 -14.49 -8.76
C GLN A 77 7.31 -14.05 -9.82
N ILE A 78 8.58 -13.92 -9.44
CA ILE A 78 9.65 -13.52 -10.34
C ILE A 78 10.45 -14.70 -10.89
N SER A 79 10.97 -14.54 -12.09
CA SER A 79 11.85 -15.48 -12.77
C SER A 79 12.89 -14.77 -13.64
N GLY A 80 13.96 -15.49 -14.01
CA GLY A 80 15.02 -14.94 -14.87
C GLY A 80 16.24 -14.40 -14.11
N LEU A 81 16.26 -14.44 -12.77
CA LEU A 81 17.46 -14.06 -12.02
C LEU A 81 18.59 -15.06 -12.23
N LYS A 82 19.82 -14.53 -12.33
CA LYS A 82 21.07 -15.31 -12.36
C LYS A 82 21.24 -16.14 -11.09
N HIS A 83 21.03 -15.53 -9.92
CA HIS A 83 21.14 -16.19 -8.61
C HIS A 83 19.79 -16.81 -8.20
N LYS A 84 19.64 -18.12 -8.38
CA LYS A 84 18.40 -18.83 -8.06
C LYS A 84 18.05 -18.83 -6.57
N SER A 85 19.04 -18.77 -5.68
CA SER A 85 18.81 -18.62 -4.24
C SER A 85 18.11 -17.29 -3.90
N VAL A 86 18.55 -16.20 -4.54
CA VAL A 86 17.97 -14.86 -4.39
C VAL A 86 16.54 -14.83 -4.96
N GLN A 87 16.33 -15.43 -6.13
CA GLN A 87 14.99 -15.59 -6.71
C GLN A 87 14.04 -16.30 -5.76
N LYS A 88 14.47 -17.43 -5.18
CA LYS A 88 13.68 -18.19 -4.21
C LYS A 88 13.37 -17.36 -2.97
N LYS A 89 14.32 -16.56 -2.48
CA LYS A 89 14.11 -15.68 -1.32
C LYS A 89 13.03 -14.63 -1.57
N ILE A 90 13.10 -13.93 -2.71
CA ILE A 90 12.09 -12.91 -3.08
C ILE A 90 10.72 -13.56 -3.26
N ASN A 91 10.63 -14.64 -4.04
CA ASN A 91 9.37 -15.35 -4.27
C ASN A 91 8.76 -15.89 -2.97
N LYS A 92 9.60 -16.41 -2.06
CA LYS A 92 9.15 -16.88 -0.75
C LYS A 92 8.50 -15.74 0.04
N LEU A 93 9.14 -14.57 0.12
CA LEU A 93 8.58 -13.43 0.85
C LEU A 93 7.24 -12.95 0.26
N LEU A 94 7.15 -12.82 -1.06
CA LEU A 94 5.92 -12.39 -1.74
C LEU A 94 4.78 -13.38 -1.49
N LYS A 95 5.07 -14.68 -1.59
CA LYS A 95 4.10 -15.74 -1.28
C LYS A 95 3.69 -15.73 0.19
N GLU A 96 4.64 -15.59 1.12
CA GLU A 96 4.37 -15.54 2.57
C GLU A 96 3.47 -14.35 2.95
N LYS A 97 3.64 -13.19 2.29
CA LYS A 97 2.75 -12.04 2.47
C LYS A 97 1.32 -12.34 2.04
N ALA A 98 1.14 -12.90 0.85
CA ALA A 98 -0.17 -13.32 0.37
C ALA A 98 -0.82 -14.37 1.29
N GLU A 99 -0.07 -15.40 1.68
CA GLU A 99 -0.55 -16.45 2.60
C GLU A 99 -0.90 -15.91 3.99
N THR A 100 -0.15 -14.93 4.49
CA THR A 100 -0.42 -14.27 5.77
C THR A 100 -1.72 -13.48 5.72
N PHE A 101 -1.96 -12.72 4.65
CA PHE A 101 -3.21 -11.99 4.48
C PHE A 101 -4.40 -12.96 4.41
N VAL A 102 -4.30 -14.03 3.61
CA VAL A 102 -5.33 -15.09 3.54
C VAL A 102 -5.56 -15.76 4.90
N ALA A 103 -4.50 -16.06 5.65
CA ALA A 103 -4.63 -16.69 6.97
C ALA A 103 -5.33 -15.77 7.98
N ASN A 104 -5.02 -14.47 7.96
CA ASN A 104 -5.67 -13.46 8.80
C ASN A 104 -7.14 -13.28 8.43
N ALA A 105 -7.44 -13.17 7.13
CA ALA A 105 -8.80 -13.09 6.61
C ALA A 105 -9.67 -14.28 7.04
N LEU A 106 -9.15 -15.51 6.90
CA LEU A 106 -9.85 -16.71 7.37
C LEU A 106 -10.08 -16.71 8.87
N LYS A 107 -9.10 -16.24 9.65
CA LYS A 107 -9.20 -16.18 11.11
C LYS A 107 -10.26 -15.17 11.55
N GLU A 108 -10.27 -13.99 10.93
CA GLU A 108 -11.24 -12.94 11.21
C GLU A 108 -12.66 -13.35 10.80
N ALA A 109 -12.83 -13.87 9.58
CA ALA A 109 -14.11 -14.33 9.07
C ALA A 109 -14.76 -15.41 9.96
N LYS A 110 -13.96 -16.36 10.47
CA LYS A 110 -14.45 -17.42 11.37
C LYS A 110 -14.74 -16.95 12.79
N ALA A 111 -14.14 -15.83 13.22
CA ALA A 111 -14.38 -15.25 14.53
C ALA A 111 -15.59 -14.30 14.53
N GLY A 112 -15.96 -13.76 13.36
CA GLY A 112 -17.13 -12.91 13.19
C GLY A 112 -18.44 -13.69 13.25
N GLN A 113 -19.53 -13.00 13.61
CA GLN A 113 -20.87 -13.50 13.33
C GLN A 113 -21.16 -13.25 11.85
N PRO A 114 -21.51 -14.29 11.07
CA PRO A 114 -21.50 -14.19 9.63
C PRO A 114 -22.74 -13.46 9.17
N THR A 115 -22.59 -12.17 8.90
CA THR A 115 -23.21 -11.44 7.78
C THR A 115 -22.91 -9.96 7.98
N THR A 116 -22.50 -9.29 6.90
CA THR A 116 -22.59 -7.82 6.82
C THR A 116 -24.04 -7.37 7.08
N PRO A 117 -24.33 -6.09 7.37
CA PRO A 117 -25.70 -5.62 7.59
C PRO A 117 -26.71 -5.98 6.47
N SER A 118 -26.21 -6.23 5.25
CA SER A 118 -26.97 -6.63 4.07
C SER A 118 -27.10 -8.16 3.89
N GLY A 119 -26.54 -8.97 4.78
CA GLY A 119 -26.58 -10.43 4.69
C GLY A 119 -25.41 -11.05 3.89
N ASN A 120 -24.52 -10.24 3.32
CA ASN A 120 -23.46 -10.74 2.46
C ASN A 120 -22.27 -11.31 3.28
N PRO A 121 -21.54 -12.31 2.76
CA PRO A 121 -20.25 -12.74 3.30
C PRO A 121 -19.23 -11.60 3.30
N TYR A 122 -18.21 -11.70 4.15
CA TYR A 122 -17.07 -10.79 4.11
C TYR A 122 -16.30 -10.93 2.81
N GLU A 123 -15.64 -9.86 2.39
CA GLU A 123 -14.82 -9.83 1.19
C GLU A 123 -13.39 -9.43 1.53
N TYR A 124 -12.44 -10.18 1.00
CA TYR A 124 -11.01 -9.90 1.13
C TYR A 124 -10.35 -10.01 -0.23
N VAL A 125 -9.76 -8.90 -0.69
CA VAL A 125 -9.13 -8.81 -2.00
C VAL A 125 -7.71 -8.32 -1.83
N GLY A 126 -6.76 -9.02 -2.44
CA GLY A 126 -5.37 -8.58 -2.54
C GLY A 126 -4.96 -8.44 -4.00
N VAL A 127 -4.40 -7.30 -4.37
CA VAL A 127 -3.83 -7.05 -5.70
C VAL A 127 -2.44 -6.42 -5.55
N TYR A 128 -1.65 -6.44 -6.62
CA TYR A 128 -0.37 -5.73 -6.65
C TYR A 128 -0.16 -4.98 -7.96
N LYS A 129 0.70 -3.97 -7.90
CA LYS A 129 1.19 -3.22 -9.04
C LYS A 129 2.70 -3.17 -9.03
N VAL A 130 3.32 -3.62 -10.12
CA VAL A 130 4.75 -3.40 -10.37
C VAL A 130 4.94 -1.96 -10.82
N THR A 131 5.76 -1.20 -10.11
CA THR A 131 6.01 0.23 -10.38
C THR A 131 7.40 0.48 -10.97
N TYR A 132 8.33 -0.46 -10.77
CA TYR A 132 9.67 -0.42 -11.37
C TYR A 132 10.22 -1.84 -11.52
N ASN A 133 10.84 -2.16 -12.66
CA ASN A 133 11.43 -3.48 -12.89
C ASN A 133 12.56 -3.38 -13.92
N ARG A 134 13.69 -2.79 -13.51
CA ARG A 134 14.91 -2.58 -14.32
C ARG A 134 16.09 -2.27 -13.40
N ASP A 135 17.30 -2.15 -13.93
CA ASP A 135 18.52 -1.75 -13.20
C ASP A 135 18.84 -2.56 -11.92
N GLY A 136 18.47 -3.84 -11.91
CA GLY A 136 18.67 -4.69 -10.74
C GLY A 136 17.75 -4.35 -9.56
N VAL A 137 16.67 -3.59 -9.79
CA VAL A 137 15.65 -3.24 -8.80
C VAL A 137 14.27 -3.67 -9.28
N LEU A 138 13.49 -4.23 -8.36
CA LEU A 138 12.07 -4.47 -8.53
C LEU A 138 11.32 -3.69 -7.45
N SER A 139 10.48 -2.73 -7.83
CA SER A 139 9.58 -2.04 -6.93
C SER A 139 8.14 -2.33 -7.30
N LEU A 140 7.32 -2.55 -6.28
CA LEU A 140 5.91 -2.81 -6.40
C LEU A 140 5.20 -2.38 -5.12
N TYR A 141 3.89 -2.22 -5.18
CA TYR A 141 3.05 -2.20 -3.99
C TYR A 141 1.96 -3.26 -4.09
N GLN A 142 1.42 -3.65 -2.93
CA GLN A 142 0.22 -4.46 -2.83
C GLN A 142 -0.86 -3.69 -2.07
N ASP A 143 -2.10 -3.84 -2.53
CA ASP A 143 -3.30 -3.29 -1.90
C ASP A 143 -4.11 -4.45 -1.35
N LEU A 144 -4.35 -4.41 -0.04
CA LEU A 144 -5.03 -5.45 0.73
C LEU A 144 -6.32 -4.86 1.27
N TYR A 145 -7.42 -5.20 0.62
CA TYR A 145 -8.77 -4.76 0.94
C TYR A 145 -9.50 -5.77 1.82
N SER A 146 -10.21 -5.26 2.82
CA SER A 146 -11.18 -6.03 3.58
C SER A 146 -12.51 -5.28 3.69
N TYR A 147 -13.60 -6.02 3.51
CA TYR A 147 -14.94 -5.60 3.86
C TYR A 147 -15.57 -6.63 4.78
N THR A 148 -15.72 -6.24 6.04
CA THR A 148 -16.27 -7.09 7.11
C THR A 148 -17.60 -6.55 7.64
N GLY A 149 -18.28 -5.73 6.83
CA GLY A 149 -19.50 -4.99 7.19
C GLY A 149 -19.23 -3.50 7.44
N GLY A 150 -20.27 -2.77 7.86
CA GLY A 150 -20.21 -1.31 8.01
C GLY A 150 -20.47 -0.56 6.70
N ALA A 151 -20.15 0.74 6.70
CA ALA A 151 -20.46 1.65 5.60
C ALA A 151 -19.60 1.40 4.34
N HIS A 152 -18.34 1.02 4.50
CA HIS A 152 -17.41 0.72 3.41
C HIS A 152 -16.29 -0.21 3.88
N GLY A 153 -15.55 -0.80 2.95
CA GLY A 153 -14.33 -1.56 3.25
C GLY A 153 -13.12 -0.65 3.47
N ILE A 154 -12.01 -1.24 3.89
CA ILE A 154 -10.74 -0.55 4.10
C ILE A 154 -9.64 -1.24 3.30
N THR A 155 -8.76 -0.43 2.71
CA THR A 155 -7.58 -0.91 1.99
C THR A 155 -6.33 -0.49 2.72
N VAL A 156 -5.40 -1.41 2.89
CA VAL A 156 -4.03 -1.12 3.34
C VAL A 156 -3.09 -1.31 2.16
N ARG A 157 -2.23 -0.32 1.91
CA ARG A 157 -1.19 -0.39 0.88
C ARG A 157 0.17 -0.70 1.51
N GLU A 158 0.90 -1.65 0.94
CA GLU A 158 2.27 -1.94 1.33
C GLU A 158 3.22 -1.85 0.13
N GLY A 159 4.19 -0.94 0.22
CA GLY A 159 5.25 -0.76 -0.76
C GLY A 159 6.45 -1.67 -0.49
N MET A 160 7.02 -2.25 -1.54
CA MET A 160 8.18 -3.14 -1.47
C MET A 160 9.14 -2.85 -2.62
N THR A 161 10.37 -2.49 -2.27
CA THR A 161 11.46 -2.29 -3.24
C THR A 161 12.58 -3.28 -2.95
N PHE A 162 12.88 -4.14 -3.92
CA PHE A 162 13.86 -5.20 -3.83
C PHE A 162 15.12 -4.87 -4.60
N ARG A 163 16.29 -5.09 -3.98
CA ARG A 163 17.56 -5.24 -4.68
C ARG A 163 17.68 -6.66 -5.22
N LEU A 164 17.71 -6.84 -6.53
CA LEU A 164 17.57 -8.15 -7.19
C LEU A 164 18.84 -9.02 -7.13
N ASP A 165 19.99 -8.44 -6.79
CA ASP A 165 21.26 -9.15 -6.62
C ASP A 165 21.34 -9.98 -5.33
N THR A 166 20.59 -9.57 -4.30
CA THR A 166 20.67 -10.09 -2.92
C THR A 166 19.30 -10.43 -2.34
N GLY A 167 18.23 -9.94 -2.97
CA GLY A 167 16.85 -10.11 -2.53
C GLY A 167 16.56 -9.39 -1.22
N LYS A 168 17.23 -8.26 -1.00
CA LYS A 168 17.03 -7.39 0.15
C LYS A 168 15.90 -6.41 -0.14
N LEU A 169 15.01 -6.18 0.83
CA LEU A 169 14.12 -5.04 0.84
C LEU A 169 14.91 -3.78 1.17
N LEU A 170 14.92 -2.83 0.26
CA LEU A 170 15.61 -1.55 0.42
C LEU A 170 14.75 -0.62 1.27
N THR A 171 15.36 0.00 2.27
CA THR A 171 14.76 1.15 2.94
C THR A 171 14.93 2.40 2.07
N LEU A 172 14.12 3.42 2.32
CA LEU A 172 14.27 4.71 1.62
C LEU A 172 15.66 5.34 1.91
N ASP A 173 16.16 5.19 3.14
CA ASP A 173 17.50 5.66 3.53
C ASP A 173 18.62 4.98 2.72
N GLU A 174 18.50 3.68 2.44
CA GLU A 174 19.49 2.96 1.64
C GLU A 174 19.45 3.37 0.17
N LEU A 175 18.24 3.62 -0.35
CA LEU A 175 18.05 4.07 -1.72
C LEU A 175 18.60 5.50 -1.92
N LEU A 176 18.38 6.39 -0.96
CA LEU A 176 18.78 7.80 -1.01
C LEU A 176 20.07 8.11 -0.23
N ARG A 177 20.89 7.09 0.06
CA ARG A 177 22.10 7.19 0.90
C ARG A 177 23.10 8.27 0.47
N ALA A 178 23.11 8.65 -0.81
CA ALA A 178 23.97 9.69 -1.35
C ALA A 178 23.54 11.12 -0.94
N ASN A 179 22.38 11.27 -0.28
CA ASN A 179 21.96 12.50 0.36
C ASN A 179 21.37 12.21 1.74
N SER A 180 22.18 12.31 2.80
CA SER A 180 21.72 12.12 4.18
C SER A 180 20.65 13.13 4.63
N ASN A 181 20.50 14.25 3.93
CA ASN A 181 19.56 15.34 4.26
C ASN A 181 18.27 15.29 3.43
N TYR A 182 18.02 14.23 2.64
CA TYR A 182 16.83 14.14 1.78
C TYR A 182 15.52 14.35 2.58
N ARG A 183 15.49 13.91 3.85
CA ARG A 183 14.34 14.02 4.77
C ARG A 183 13.87 15.46 4.93
N SER A 184 14.78 16.42 5.04
CA SER A 184 14.44 17.84 5.15
C SER A 184 13.76 18.38 3.89
N ILE A 185 14.12 17.85 2.71
CA ILE A 185 13.52 18.24 1.42
C ILE A 185 12.10 17.69 1.33
N VAL A 186 11.92 16.39 1.59
CA VAL A 186 10.63 15.70 1.46
C VAL A 186 9.65 16.13 2.56
N ASP A 187 10.09 16.26 3.81
CA ASP A 187 9.21 16.67 4.92
C ASP A 187 8.65 18.08 4.67
N LEU A 188 9.50 19.02 4.22
CA LEU A 188 9.07 20.37 3.90
C LEU A 188 8.07 20.39 2.73
N ALA A 189 8.34 19.63 1.67
CA ALA A 189 7.48 19.57 0.50
C ALA A 189 6.11 18.93 0.81
N ILE A 190 6.09 17.81 1.55
CA ILE A 190 4.87 17.12 1.97
C ILE A 190 4.07 18.01 2.92
N ALA A 191 4.71 18.62 3.92
CA ALA A 191 4.04 19.53 4.84
C ALA A 191 3.37 20.69 4.10
N LYS A 192 4.07 21.32 3.16
CA LYS A 192 3.52 22.41 2.34
C LYS A 192 2.31 21.92 1.54
N LYS A 193 2.44 20.80 0.82
CA LYS A 193 1.37 20.29 -0.04
C LYS A 193 0.13 19.88 0.76
N LEU A 194 0.31 19.27 1.93
CA LEU A 194 -0.79 18.93 2.84
C LEU A 194 -1.49 20.18 3.38
N GLN A 195 -0.74 21.22 3.78
CA GLN A 195 -1.33 22.49 4.25
C GLN A 195 -2.15 23.20 3.18
N GLU A 196 -1.79 23.04 1.90
CA GLU A 196 -2.54 23.57 0.76
C GLU A 196 -3.71 22.68 0.32
N THR A 197 -3.92 21.53 0.95
CA THR A 197 -4.97 20.58 0.59
C THR A 197 -6.21 20.73 1.48
N ASP A 198 -7.34 21.06 0.87
CA ASP A 198 -8.62 21.11 1.56
C ASP A 198 -8.97 19.76 2.18
N GLY A 199 -9.39 19.78 3.45
CA GLY A 199 -9.70 18.57 4.22
C GLY A 199 -8.50 17.96 4.96
N TYR A 200 -7.31 18.56 4.90
CA TYR A 200 -6.17 18.12 5.69
C TYR A 200 -6.45 18.11 7.21
N PHE A 201 -6.23 16.96 7.84
CA PHE A 201 -6.47 16.75 9.27
C PHE A 201 -5.42 17.40 10.19
N GLY A 202 -4.32 17.91 9.64
CA GLY A 202 -3.22 18.49 10.41
C GLY A 202 -2.20 17.46 10.90
N ASN A 203 -1.26 17.93 11.73
CA ASN A 203 -0.30 17.14 12.51
C ASN A 203 0.77 16.33 11.75
N PHE A 204 0.93 16.47 10.43
CA PHE A 204 2.13 16.00 9.75
C PHE A 204 3.36 16.71 10.32
N LYS A 205 4.38 15.92 10.67
CA LYS A 205 5.66 16.42 11.21
C LYS A 205 6.85 15.93 10.40
N THR A 206 6.82 14.65 10.06
CA THR A 206 7.89 13.97 9.32
C THR A 206 7.35 12.68 8.72
N ILE A 207 7.98 12.22 7.64
CA ILE A 207 7.77 10.88 7.07
C ILE A 207 8.24 9.75 8.02
N GLY A 208 8.96 10.07 9.10
CA GLY A 208 9.42 9.11 10.11
C GLY A 208 10.51 8.16 9.58
N PRO A 209 11.09 7.29 10.43
CA PRO A 209 12.27 6.51 10.06
C PRO A 209 12.03 5.47 8.95
N ASN A 210 10.81 4.91 8.86
CA ASN A 210 10.48 3.87 7.89
C ASN A 210 9.26 4.28 7.05
N PRO A 211 9.39 5.28 6.18
CA PRO A 211 8.29 5.76 5.37
C PRO A 211 7.87 4.70 4.35
N SER A 212 6.58 4.64 4.05
CA SER A 212 6.07 3.79 2.98
C SER A 212 6.36 4.45 1.63
N TYR A 213 6.94 3.69 0.71
CA TYR A 213 7.31 4.22 -0.60
C TYR A 213 7.34 3.13 -1.67
N PHE A 214 7.34 3.56 -2.92
CA PHE A 214 7.71 2.74 -4.08
C PHE A 214 8.54 3.56 -5.07
N VAL A 215 9.28 2.88 -5.94
CA VAL A 215 10.11 3.49 -6.99
C VAL A 215 9.32 3.58 -8.28
N GLN A 216 9.52 4.66 -9.02
CA GLN A 216 9.08 4.88 -10.39
C GLN A 216 10.29 5.30 -11.24
N ASP A 217 10.06 5.52 -12.54
CA ASP A 217 11.14 5.67 -13.53
C ASP A 217 12.15 6.78 -13.21
N ASP A 218 11.69 7.91 -12.72
CA ASP A 218 12.51 9.09 -12.47
C ASP A 218 12.69 9.40 -10.98
N GLY A 219 12.11 8.61 -10.07
CA GLY A 219 12.08 8.97 -8.66
C GLY A 219 11.42 7.97 -7.71
N VAL A 220 11.06 8.48 -6.54
CA VAL A 220 10.35 7.75 -5.50
C VAL A 220 9.03 8.41 -5.20
N THR A 221 8.02 7.60 -4.88
CA THR A 221 6.73 8.08 -4.39
C THR A 221 6.58 7.63 -2.95
N ILE A 222 6.50 8.59 -2.05
CA ILE A 222 6.19 8.37 -0.63
C ILE A 222 4.67 8.45 -0.49
N PHE A 223 4.08 7.51 0.24
CA PHE A 223 2.64 7.47 0.42
C PHE A 223 2.24 7.25 1.88
N PHE A 224 1.02 7.66 2.19
CA PHE A 224 0.38 7.47 3.50
C PHE A 224 -0.87 6.63 3.38
N GLN A 225 -1.29 5.97 4.46
CA GLN A 225 -2.49 5.14 4.45
C GLN A 225 -3.74 6.00 4.35
N LEU A 226 -4.85 5.36 3.96
CA LEU A 226 -6.18 5.99 4.03
C LEU A 226 -6.41 6.54 5.43
N TYR A 227 -6.94 7.76 5.51
CA TYR A 227 -7.22 8.50 6.75
C TYR A 227 -6.02 8.98 7.58
N ASP A 228 -4.76 8.74 7.17
CA ASP A 228 -3.60 9.23 7.93
C ASP A 228 -3.60 10.76 8.03
N TYR A 229 -3.87 11.44 6.90
CA TYR A 229 -3.85 12.91 6.81
C TYR A 229 -5.02 13.52 6.04
N LEU A 230 -5.74 12.73 5.24
CA LEU A 230 -6.82 13.21 4.37
C LEU A 230 -8.05 12.30 4.46
N PRO A 231 -9.25 12.82 4.15
CA PRO A 231 -10.47 12.03 4.04
C PRO A 231 -10.34 10.92 2.99
N TYR A 232 -11.14 9.86 3.14
CA TYR A 232 -11.13 8.68 2.27
C TYR A 232 -11.19 8.99 0.77
N VAL A 233 -11.95 10.02 0.39
CA VAL A 233 -12.17 10.41 -1.02
C VAL A 233 -10.90 10.82 -1.76
N PHE A 234 -9.83 11.16 -1.03
CA PHE A 234 -8.52 11.46 -1.62
C PHE A 234 -7.69 10.20 -1.90
N GLY A 235 -8.16 9.02 -1.49
CA GLY A 235 -7.39 7.79 -1.57
C GLY A 235 -6.13 7.84 -0.71
N PHE A 236 -5.09 7.12 -1.14
CA PHE A 236 -3.78 7.17 -0.51
C PHE A 236 -3.08 8.48 -0.88
N PRO A 237 -2.71 9.36 0.07
CA PRO A 237 -1.94 10.55 -0.26
C PRO A 237 -0.56 10.14 -0.77
N GLU A 238 -0.24 10.49 -2.03
CA GLU A 238 1.02 10.15 -2.70
C GLU A 238 1.81 11.40 -3.06
N PHE A 239 3.11 11.39 -2.77
CA PHE A 239 4.04 12.48 -3.02
C PHE A 239 5.25 11.96 -3.79
N HIS A 240 5.30 12.31 -5.08
CA HIS A 240 6.37 11.92 -5.97
C HIS A 240 7.55 12.91 -5.91
N PHE A 241 8.76 12.36 -5.86
CA PHE A 241 10.02 13.08 -5.83
C PHE A 241 11.01 12.51 -6.84
N PRO A 242 11.35 13.26 -7.90
CA PRO A 242 12.38 12.87 -8.83
C PRO A 242 13.73 12.71 -8.14
N PHE A 243 14.53 11.72 -8.54
CA PHE A 243 15.89 11.52 -8.03
C PHE A 243 16.76 12.76 -8.23
N ALA A 244 16.55 13.51 -9.31
CA ALA A 244 17.26 14.77 -9.57
C ALA A 244 17.02 15.86 -8.50
N GLN A 245 15.88 15.80 -7.79
CA GLN A 245 15.60 16.70 -6.66
C GLN A 245 16.25 16.19 -5.36
N LEU A 246 16.40 14.87 -5.23
CA LEU A 246 16.82 14.23 -3.98
C LEU A 246 18.30 13.89 -3.91
N LEU A 247 18.99 13.79 -5.05
CA LEU A 247 20.36 13.29 -5.13
C LEU A 247 21.29 14.29 -5.83
N PRO A 248 22.61 14.28 -5.52
CA PRO A 248 23.57 15.08 -6.26
C PRO A 248 23.54 14.77 -7.78
N PRO A 249 23.81 15.75 -8.65
CA PRO A 249 23.84 15.54 -10.10
C PRO A 249 24.75 14.37 -10.51
N GLY A 250 24.25 13.51 -11.40
CA GLY A 250 24.98 12.33 -11.89
C GLY A 250 24.99 11.11 -10.96
N THR A 251 24.34 11.20 -9.80
CA THR A 251 24.22 10.05 -8.88
C THR A 251 23.29 8.98 -9.43
N ASN A 252 23.76 7.73 -9.49
CA ASN A 252 22.89 6.58 -9.72
C ASN A 252 22.35 6.06 -8.37
N PRO A 253 21.03 6.16 -8.08
CA PRO A 253 20.45 5.64 -6.83
C PRO A 253 20.69 4.14 -6.63
N PHE A 254 20.81 3.40 -7.73
CA PHE A 254 20.92 1.95 -7.76
C PHE A 254 22.36 1.42 -7.81
N ASP A 255 23.38 2.28 -7.71
CA ASP A 255 24.78 1.81 -7.60
C ASP A 255 25.14 1.37 -6.18
N PHE A 256 24.72 0.16 -5.81
CA PHE A 256 24.97 -0.38 -4.47
C PHE A 256 26.39 -0.92 -4.24
N LYS A 257 27.33 -0.69 -5.16
CA LYS A 257 28.73 -1.12 -5.02
C LYS A 257 29.59 -0.10 -4.29
N THR A 258 29.14 1.15 -4.26
CA THR A 258 29.80 2.25 -3.58
C THR A 258 29.22 2.39 -2.16
N HIS A 259 30.08 2.07 -1.18
CA HIS A 259 29.92 2.13 0.29
C HIS A 259 29.46 0.86 1.00
#